data_AF-A0A947R963-F1
#
_entry.id   AF-A0A947R963-F1
#
_cell.length_a   1.000
_cell.length_b   1.000
_cell.length_c   1.000
_cell.angle_alpha   90.00
_cell.angle_beta   90.00
_cell.angle_gamma   90.00
#
_symmetry.space_group_name_H-M   'P 1'
#
loop_
_entity.id
_entity.type
_entity.pdbx_description
1 polymer ?
#
loop_
_entity_poly.entity_id
_entity_poly.type
_entity_poly.pdbx_seq_one_letter_code
_entity_poly.pdbx_strand_id
1 'polypeptide(L)'
;MKKRSFASCLYQSGLLVAVLTLFSFLVVPPVFAQYTPPQPTPSKRFYVDKKIFNPQTMQYVDNLNRDQYLFTPSQTVFFQLVVTNTGNDDLNNIDVTDQLPPQLSYVTGGSVNTDTKGGSANTDGKIHFSIDKLSPGSQSQPLLVEAKVNVDQGAIGIICPVNLAQAKTESLLDQDTSTFCIQQNIIKPIPPVKELPKTGAPLAAWSAVGLLPVGFRLRKFALNNSNDIDEQNHANYIWQVREFIKRGGELNE
;
A
#
# COMPACT_ATOMS: atom_id res chain seq x y z
N MET A 1 43.19 -119.19 4.45
CA MET A 1 43.02 -118.09 5.41
C MET A 1 41.96 -117.12 4.90
N LYS A 2 41.03 -116.73 5.80
CA LYS A 2 40.08 -115.59 5.81
C LYS A 2 39.14 -115.33 4.61
N LYS A 3 37.89 -115.77 4.83
CA LYS A 3 36.63 -115.18 4.34
C LYS A 3 36.46 -113.73 4.82
N ARG A 4 35.82 -112.87 4.01
CA ARG A 4 34.57 -112.16 4.37
C ARG A 4 34.04 -111.31 3.20
N SER A 5 32.78 -111.59 2.85
CA SER A 5 31.88 -110.81 2.00
C SER A 5 31.13 -109.81 2.89
N PHE A 6 30.86 -108.60 2.39
CA PHE A 6 29.80 -107.73 2.92
C PHE A 6 29.10 -106.99 1.79
N ALA A 7 27.84 -107.38 1.59
CA ALA A 7 26.84 -106.66 0.83
C ALA A 7 26.31 -105.45 1.62
N SER A 8 25.50 -104.65 0.91
CA SER A 8 24.49 -103.72 1.42
C SER A 8 24.97 -102.47 2.17
N CYS A 9 25.02 -101.34 1.44
CA CYS A 9 24.69 -100.02 1.99
C CYS A 9 24.17 -99.08 0.88
N LEU A 10 23.08 -99.50 0.21
CA LEU A 10 22.24 -98.66 -0.63
C LEU A 10 20.97 -98.37 0.17
N TYR A 11 20.99 -97.55 1.22
CA TYR A 11 19.77 -96.99 1.83
C TYR A 11 20.05 -95.95 2.94
N GLN A 12 20.91 -94.93 2.70
CA GLN A 12 21.11 -93.90 3.74
C GLN A 12 21.41 -92.48 3.23
N SER A 13 21.01 -92.15 2.00
CA SER A 13 21.19 -90.82 1.41
C SER A 13 19.90 -90.18 0.89
N GLY A 14 18.73 -90.69 1.30
CA GLY A 14 17.41 -90.20 0.84
C GLY A 14 16.59 -89.39 1.86
N LEU A 15 17.00 -89.32 3.13
CA LEU A 15 16.15 -88.75 4.20
C LEU A 15 16.58 -87.37 4.71
N LEU A 16 17.67 -86.79 4.19
CA LEU A 16 18.18 -85.48 4.63
C LEU A 16 17.94 -84.34 3.63
N VAL A 17 17.42 -84.66 2.43
CA VAL A 17 17.04 -83.65 1.42
C VAL A 17 15.54 -83.31 1.48
N ALA A 18 14.72 -84.11 2.16
CA ALA A 18 13.27 -83.90 2.25
C ALA A 18 12.81 -82.95 3.38
N VAL A 19 13.73 -82.46 4.23
CA VAL A 19 13.39 -81.56 5.36
C VAL A 19 13.71 -80.08 5.05
N LEU A 20 14.34 -79.78 3.91
CA LEU A 20 14.82 -78.43 3.56
C LEU A 20 14.07 -77.77 2.39
N THR A 21 12.88 -78.26 2.02
CA THR A 21 12.04 -77.66 0.96
C THR A 21 10.59 -77.39 1.38
N LEU A 22 10.31 -77.26 2.69
CA LEU A 22 8.95 -77.07 3.21
C LEU A 22 8.80 -75.90 4.20
N PHE A 23 9.72 -74.94 4.18
CA PHE A 23 9.63 -73.71 4.99
C PHE A 23 10.13 -72.48 4.23
N SER A 24 9.58 -72.26 3.05
CA SER A 24 9.70 -70.99 2.33
C SER A 24 8.34 -70.60 1.75
N PHE A 25 7.29 -70.65 2.59
CA PHE A 25 6.15 -69.79 2.39
C PHE A 25 6.58 -68.37 2.78
N LEU A 26 6.96 -67.62 1.76
CA LEU A 26 7.05 -66.17 1.77
C LEU A 26 5.78 -65.60 2.43
N VAL A 27 5.92 -65.15 3.67
CA VAL A 27 4.99 -64.15 4.22
C VAL A 27 5.38 -62.85 3.53
N VAL A 28 4.88 -62.63 2.32
CA VAL A 28 4.85 -61.28 1.75
C VAL A 28 3.80 -60.55 2.60
N PRO A 29 4.17 -59.56 3.43
CA PRO A 29 3.16 -58.75 4.10
C PRO A 29 2.24 -58.16 3.01
N PRO A 30 0.92 -58.10 3.21
CA PRO A 30 0.04 -57.47 2.24
C PRO A 30 0.53 -56.04 2.00
N VAL A 31 1.07 -55.80 0.80
CA VAL A 31 1.37 -54.45 0.32
C VAL A 31 0.01 -53.86 -0.03
N PHE A 32 -0.64 -53.27 0.97
CA PHE A 32 -1.75 -52.39 0.70
C PHE A 32 -1.17 -51.21 -0.09
N ALA A 33 -1.54 -51.09 -1.36
CA ALA A 33 -1.31 -49.88 -2.12
C ALA A 33 -2.06 -48.75 -1.39
N GLN A 34 -1.37 -48.02 -0.53
CA GLN A 34 -1.89 -46.81 0.07
C GLN A 34 -1.99 -45.79 -1.07
N TYR A 35 -3.21 -45.54 -1.54
CA TYR A 35 -3.50 -44.43 -2.43
C TYR A 35 -3.19 -43.14 -1.67
N THR A 36 -2.00 -42.56 -1.91
CA THR A 36 -1.70 -41.19 -1.51
C THR A 36 -2.31 -40.27 -2.57
N PRO A 37 -3.27 -39.40 -2.20
CA PRO A 37 -3.75 -38.37 -3.10
C PRO A 37 -2.56 -37.56 -3.63
N PRO A 38 -2.54 -37.20 -4.92
CA PRO A 38 -1.49 -36.34 -5.45
C PRO A 38 -1.45 -35.05 -4.62
N GLN A 39 -0.28 -34.73 -4.07
CA GLN A 39 -0.09 -33.49 -3.33
C GLN A 39 -0.32 -32.30 -4.26
N PRO A 40 -0.98 -31.23 -3.79
CA PRO A 40 -1.14 -30.03 -4.59
C PRO A 40 0.24 -29.48 -4.94
N THR A 41 0.49 -29.26 -6.24
CA THR A 41 1.77 -28.72 -6.69
C THR A 41 1.97 -27.31 -6.15
N PRO A 42 3.15 -26.98 -5.57
CA PRO A 42 3.46 -25.62 -5.14
C PRO A 42 3.32 -24.61 -6.29
N SER A 43 2.65 -23.50 -6.01
CA SER A 43 2.36 -22.43 -6.94
C SER A 43 2.42 -21.09 -6.20
N LYS A 44 3.16 -20.15 -6.76
CA LYS A 44 3.34 -18.80 -6.23
C LYS A 44 2.55 -17.82 -7.08
N ARG A 45 1.65 -17.06 -6.45
CA ARG A 45 0.84 -16.03 -7.09
C ARG A 45 0.50 -14.96 -6.05
N PHE A 46 0.51 -13.69 -6.44
CA PHE A 46 0.03 -12.60 -5.61
C PHE A 46 -0.58 -11.50 -6.47
N TYR A 47 -1.29 -10.60 -5.81
CA TYR A 47 -1.63 -9.30 -6.37
C TYR A 47 -1.39 -8.21 -5.32
N VAL A 48 -1.21 -6.97 -5.77
CA VAL A 48 -1.19 -5.77 -4.94
C VAL A 48 -2.49 -5.00 -5.15
N ASP A 49 -3.07 -4.50 -4.08
CA ASP A 49 -4.28 -3.65 -4.08
C ASP A 49 -3.88 -2.27 -3.56
N LYS A 50 -4.23 -1.23 -4.31
CA LYS A 50 -3.92 0.16 -4.02
C LYS A 50 -5.20 0.98 -3.91
N LYS A 51 -5.38 1.59 -2.75
CA LYS A 51 -6.53 2.45 -2.46
C LYS A 51 -6.11 3.84 -2.03
N ILE A 52 -7.02 4.79 -2.25
CA ILE A 52 -6.93 6.16 -1.78
C ILE A 52 -7.97 6.41 -0.70
N PHE A 53 -7.58 7.17 0.33
CA PHE A 53 -8.50 7.59 1.38
C PHE A 53 -9.44 8.69 0.87
N ASN A 54 -10.75 8.50 1.03
CA ASN A 54 -11.77 9.51 0.78
C ASN A 54 -12.05 10.31 2.07
N PRO A 55 -11.72 11.61 2.13
CA PRO A 55 -11.94 12.44 3.32
C PRO A 55 -13.41 12.66 3.69
N GLN A 56 -14.34 12.49 2.75
CA GLN A 56 -15.76 12.69 3.00
C GLN A 56 -16.41 11.46 3.64
N THR A 57 -16.07 10.27 3.15
CA THR A 57 -16.65 9.01 3.64
C THR A 57 -15.81 8.35 4.72
N MET A 58 -14.58 8.83 4.94
CA MET A 58 -13.61 8.25 5.87
C MET A 58 -13.27 6.78 5.55
N GLN A 59 -13.21 6.44 4.25
CA GLN A 59 -12.97 5.09 3.76
C GLN A 59 -11.92 5.07 2.65
N TYR A 60 -11.22 3.94 2.52
CA TYR A 60 -10.35 3.67 1.38
C TYR A 60 -11.16 3.15 0.20
N VAL A 61 -10.93 3.73 -0.99
CA VAL A 61 -11.59 3.39 -2.25
C VAL A 61 -10.54 3.23 -3.35
N ASP A 62 -10.84 2.47 -4.40
CA ASP A 62 -9.87 2.23 -5.49
C ASP A 62 -9.54 3.52 -6.24
N ASN A 63 -10.56 4.34 -6.50
CA ASN A 63 -10.44 5.58 -7.27
C ASN A 63 -11.33 6.67 -6.68
N LEU A 64 -10.88 7.92 -6.80
CA LEU A 64 -11.61 9.09 -6.31
C LEU A 64 -11.79 10.11 -7.43
N ASN A 65 -12.97 10.13 -8.01
CA ASN A 65 -13.30 11.03 -9.12
C ASN A 65 -13.54 12.47 -8.64
N ARG A 66 -13.48 13.43 -9.56
CA ARG A 66 -13.70 14.87 -9.30
C ARG A 66 -15.03 15.19 -8.61
N ASP A 67 -16.06 14.39 -8.85
CA ASP A 67 -17.40 14.62 -8.28
C ASP A 67 -17.50 14.07 -6.85
N GLN A 68 -16.58 13.18 -6.47
CA GLN A 68 -16.50 12.61 -5.13
C GLN A 68 -15.63 13.48 -4.23
N TYR A 69 -14.42 13.84 -4.67
CA TYR A 69 -13.55 14.74 -3.92
C TYR A 69 -12.52 15.40 -4.83
N LEU A 70 -12.29 16.69 -4.60
CA LEU A 70 -11.25 17.46 -5.27
C LEU A 70 -10.22 17.93 -4.25
N PHE A 71 -9.00 17.43 -4.37
CA PHE A 71 -7.90 17.88 -3.54
C PHE A 71 -7.47 19.29 -3.93
N THR A 72 -7.07 20.11 -2.96
CA THR A 72 -6.51 21.45 -3.20
C THR A 72 -5.00 21.48 -2.94
N PRO A 73 -4.27 22.50 -3.43
CA PRO A 73 -2.84 22.61 -3.18
C PRO A 73 -2.54 22.57 -1.68
N SER A 74 -1.45 21.92 -1.30
CA SER A 74 -1.05 21.67 0.10
C SER A 74 -1.91 20.70 0.91
N GLN A 75 -3.01 20.15 0.38
CA GLN A 75 -3.73 19.08 1.06
C GLN A 75 -2.91 17.79 1.11
N THR A 76 -3.23 16.96 2.10
CA THR A 76 -2.59 15.65 2.29
C THR A 76 -3.45 14.54 1.69
N VAL A 77 -2.82 13.68 0.91
CA VAL A 77 -3.38 12.50 0.26
C VAL A 77 -2.82 11.25 0.94
N PHE A 78 -3.70 10.32 1.30
CA PHE A 78 -3.31 9.05 1.90
C PHE A 78 -3.61 7.90 0.96
N PHE A 79 -2.62 7.03 0.75
CA PHE A 79 -2.78 5.77 0.04
C PHE A 79 -2.54 4.59 0.98
N GLN A 80 -3.17 3.48 0.66
CA GLN A 80 -2.99 2.19 1.31
C GLN A 80 -2.65 1.16 0.23
N LEU A 81 -1.60 0.38 0.45
CA LEU A 81 -1.25 -0.75 -0.38
C LEU A 81 -1.33 -2.04 0.46
N VAL A 82 -1.91 -3.09 -0.12
CA VAL A 82 -2.00 -4.43 0.50
C VAL A 82 -1.59 -5.48 -0.52
N VAL A 83 -0.67 -6.37 -0.14
CA VAL A 83 -0.27 -7.51 -0.99
C VAL A 83 -0.96 -8.77 -0.50
N THR A 84 -1.57 -9.53 -1.40
CA THR A 84 -2.28 -10.78 -1.07
C THR A 84 -1.63 -11.98 -1.76
N ASN A 85 -1.22 -13.00 -1.00
CA ASN A 85 -0.72 -14.26 -1.56
C ASN A 85 -1.92 -15.16 -1.91
N THR A 86 -2.16 -15.36 -3.21
CA THR A 86 -3.23 -16.23 -3.73
C THR A 86 -2.72 -17.61 -4.15
N GLY A 87 -1.41 -17.85 -4.01
CA GLY A 87 -0.78 -19.14 -4.22
C GLY A 87 -0.99 -20.10 -3.04
N ASN A 88 -0.45 -21.30 -3.20
CA ASN A 88 -0.41 -22.34 -2.16
C ASN A 88 1.01 -22.58 -1.64
N ASP A 89 1.95 -21.68 -1.92
CA ASP A 89 3.33 -21.69 -1.43
C ASP A 89 3.73 -20.32 -0.86
N ASP A 90 4.73 -20.32 0.03
CA ASP A 90 5.25 -19.11 0.67
C ASP A 90 5.88 -18.16 -0.36
N LEU A 91 5.53 -16.87 -0.26
CA LEU A 91 6.23 -15.80 -0.95
C LEU A 91 7.28 -15.22 -0.01
N ASN A 92 8.46 -14.93 -0.54
CA ASN A 92 9.55 -14.33 0.22
C ASN A 92 10.16 -13.18 -0.58
N ASN A 93 10.74 -12.20 0.11
CA ASN A 93 11.41 -11.04 -0.47
C ASN A 93 10.55 -10.32 -1.52
N ILE A 94 9.37 -9.87 -1.11
CA ILE A 94 8.47 -9.09 -1.98
C ILE A 94 8.86 -7.62 -1.88
N ASP A 95 9.31 -7.05 -2.98
CA ASP A 95 9.60 -5.61 -3.10
C ASP A 95 8.35 -4.88 -3.59
N VAL A 96 7.86 -3.94 -2.79
CA VAL A 96 6.71 -3.09 -3.12
C VAL A 96 7.19 -1.67 -3.35
N THR A 97 6.80 -1.07 -4.47
CA THR A 97 7.14 0.30 -4.85
C THR A 97 5.87 1.08 -5.12
N ASP A 98 5.73 2.26 -4.51
CA ASP A 98 4.70 3.25 -4.86
C ASP A 98 5.35 4.42 -5.61
N GLN A 99 4.98 4.64 -6.87
CA GLN A 99 5.46 5.74 -7.69
C GLN A 99 4.49 6.92 -7.60
N LEU A 100 4.83 7.89 -6.75
CA LEU A 100 4.03 9.10 -6.65
C LEU A 100 4.04 9.86 -7.98
N PRO A 101 2.88 10.37 -8.43
CA PRO A 101 2.81 11.28 -9.55
C PRO A 101 3.50 12.62 -9.19
N PRO A 102 3.98 13.38 -10.19
CA PRO A 102 4.81 14.57 -9.96
C PRO A 102 4.12 15.70 -9.18
N GLN A 103 2.79 15.64 -9.03
CA GLN A 103 1.99 16.61 -8.29
C GLN A 103 1.88 16.29 -6.79
N LEU A 104 2.54 15.22 -6.34
CA LEU A 104 2.63 14.85 -4.95
C LEU A 104 4.09 14.90 -4.48
N SER A 105 4.31 15.48 -3.31
CA SER A 105 5.56 15.34 -2.56
C SER A 105 5.36 14.38 -1.41
N TYR A 106 6.29 13.45 -1.23
CA TYR A 106 6.26 12.54 -0.10
C TYR A 106 6.40 13.30 1.22
N VAL A 107 5.55 12.97 2.21
CA VAL A 107 5.65 13.50 3.58
C VAL A 107 6.18 12.41 4.50
N THR A 108 5.48 11.27 4.56
CA THR A 108 5.87 10.11 5.34
C THR A 108 5.22 8.84 4.79
N GLY A 109 5.72 7.69 5.22
CA GLY A 109 5.27 6.38 4.80
C GLY A 109 5.81 5.35 5.77
N GLY A 110 4.92 4.50 6.29
CA GLY A 110 5.27 3.42 7.19
C GLY A 110 4.63 3.52 8.58
N SER A 111 3.72 2.57 8.86
CA SER A 111 3.62 2.04 10.21
C SER A 111 4.74 1.01 10.40
N VAL A 112 5.50 1.21 11.47
CA VAL A 112 6.56 0.35 12.00
C VAL A 112 5.90 -0.83 12.71
N ASN A 113 6.21 -2.08 12.35
CA ASN A 113 6.56 -3.18 13.27
C ASN A 113 6.95 -4.51 12.58
N THR A 114 8.10 -5.03 13.01
CA THR A 114 8.74 -6.37 12.94
C THR A 114 8.93 -7.16 11.63
N ASP A 115 8.11 -7.05 10.57
CA ASP A 115 8.30 -7.85 9.33
C ASP A 115 8.54 -7.03 8.05
N THR A 116 8.34 -5.72 8.13
CA THR A 116 8.38 -4.81 7.00
C THR A 116 9.47 -3.76 7.25
N LYS A 117 10.44 -3.65 6.34
CA LYS A 117 11.37 -2.49 6.35
C LYS A 117 10.57 -1.28 5.87
N GLY A 118 10.46 -0.25 6.73
CA GLY A 118 9.60 0.93 6.51
C GLY A 118 9.85 1.66 5.19
N GLY A 119 8.85 2.46 4.77
CA GLY A 119 8.85 3.20 3.52
C GLY A 119 9.96 4.26 3.45
N SER A 120 10.93 4.10 2.55
CA SER A 120 11.88 5.15 2.21
C SER A 120 11.54 5.75 0.84
N ALA A 121 11.36 7.06 0.78
CA ALA A 121 11.26 7.76 -0.49
C ALA A 121 12.65 8.00 -1.08
N ASN A 122 12.82 7.62 -2.34
CA ASN A 122 14.00 7.94 -3.13
C ASN A 122 13.84 9.29 -3.84
N THR A 123 14.94 9.81 -4.40
CA THR A 123 14.96 11.08 -5.17
C THR A 123 14.02 11.09 -6.38
N ASP A 124 13.56 9.93 -6.83
CA ASP A 124 12.75 9.74 -8.03
C ASP A 124 11.23 9.72 -7.75
N GLY A 125 10.80 10.08 -6.52
CA GLY A 125 9.39 10.05 -6.13
C GLY A 125 8.83 8.64 -5.91
N LYS A 126 9.71 7.64 -5.78
CA LYS A 126 9.37 6.24 -5.47
C LYS A 126 9.51 5.96 -3.99
N ILE A 127 8.50 5.32 -3.41
CA ILE A 127 8.51 4.85 -2.03
C ILE A 127 8.68 3.34 -2.05
N HIS A 128 9.69 2.84 -1.35
CA HIS A 128 10.00 1.41 -1.32
C HIS A 128 9.64 0.77 0.01
N PHE A 129 8.96 -0.37 -0.05
CA PHE A 129 8.68 -1.27 1.07
C PHE A 129 9.18 -2.67 0.72
N SER A 130 9.50 -3.48 1.73
CA SER A 130 9.87 -4.87 1.54
C SER A 130 9.10 -5.75 2.53
N ILE A 131 8.53 -6.84 2.05
CA ILE A 131 7.83 -7.85 2.85
C ILE A 131 8.69 -9.11 2.80
N ASP A 132 9.26 -9.49 3.94
CA ASP A 132 10.22 -10.59 4.02
C ASP A 132 9.57 -11.94 3.68
N LYS A 133 8.36 -12.18 4.20
CA LYS A 133 7.60 -13.41 3.99
C LYS A 133 6.09 -13.16 4.01
N LEU A 134 5.35 -13.82 3.12
CA LEU A 134 3.89 -13.84 3.12
C LEU A 134 3.36 -15.26 2.88
N SER A 135 2.69 -15.80 3.90
CA SER A 135 2.13 -17.16 3.89
C SER A 135 0.99 -17.30 2.87
N PRO A 136 0.72 -18.53 2.35
CA PRO A 136 -0.40 -18.80 1.46
C PRO A 136 -1.74 -18.29 2.02
N GLY A 137 -2.56 -17.70 1.14
CA GLY A 137 -3.90 -17.19 1.48
C GLY A 137 -3.91 -15.98 2.42
N SER A 138 -2.74 -15.44 2.79
CA SER A 138 -2.62 -14.33 3.74
C SER A 138 -2.44 -12.99 3.02
N GLN A 139 -2.80 -11.91 3.71
CA GLN A 139 -2.57 -10.53 3.28
C GLN A 139 -1.44 -9.90 4.11
N SER A 140 -0.69 -8.99 3.50
CA SER A 140 0.28 -8.17 4.21
C SER A 140 -0.42 -7.22 5.17
N GLN A 141 0.33 -6.69 6.14
CA GLN A 141 -0.12 -5.50 6.85
C GLN A 141 -0.31 -4.32 5.86
N PRO A 142 -1.22 -3.38 6.15
CA PRO A 142 -1.41 -2.21 5.31
C PRO A 142 -0.15 -1.33 5.24
N LEU A 143 0.35 -1.12 4.03
CA LEU A 143 1.45 -0.21 3.75
C LEU A 143 0.87 1.19 3.49
N LEU A 144 1.08 2.11 4.42
CA LEU A 144 0.51 3.45 4.35
C LEU A 144 1.50 4.45 3.74
N VAL A 145 0.99 5.26 2.81
CA VAL A 145 1.71 6.34 2.14
C VAL A 145 0.98 7.66 2.38
N GLU A 146 1.69 8.63 2.94
CA GLU A 146 1.23 10.00 3.14
C GLU A 146 2.01 10.95 2.21
N ALA A 147 1.27 11.65 1.35
CA ALA A 147 1.84 12.59 0.40
C ALA A 147 1.09 13.92 0.43
N LYS A 148 1.78 15.01 0.12
CA LYS A 148 1.23 16.36 0.07
C LYS A 148 1.09 16.81 -1.37
N VAL A 149 -0.03 17.45 -1.69
CA VAL A 149 -0.25 18.05 -3.02
C VAL A 149 0.72 19.21 -3.21
N ASN A 150 1.64 19.06 -4.16
CA ASN A 150 2.62 20.04 -4.57
C ASN A 150 2.38 20.38 -6.05
N VAL A 151 1.54 21.39 -6.29
CA VAL A 151 1.25 21.91 -7.63
C VAL A 151 1.60 23.39 -7.70
N ASP A 152 2.07 23.82 -8.87
CA ASP A 152 2.34 25.23 -9.13
C ASP A 152 1.06 26.05 -8.94
N GLN A 153 1.13 27.06 -8.07
CA GLN A 153 -0.01 27.91 -7.71
C GLN A 153 -0.57 28.74 -8.88
N GLY A 154 0.13 28.77 -10.03
CA GLY A 154 -0.30 29.43 -11.27
C GLY A 154 -1.02 28.53 -12.26
N ALA A 155 -1.08 27.22 -12.02
CA ALA A 155 -1.80 26.29 -12.90
C ALA A 155 -3.32 26.42 -12.68
N ILE A 156 -4.08 26.34 -13.78
CA ILE A 156 -5.54 26.53 -13.78
C ILE A 156 -6.20 25.24 -14.27
N GLY A 157 -7.25 24.82 -13.57
CA GLY A 157 -8.10 23.71 -13.99
C GLY A 157 -8.09 22.54 -13.01
N ILE A 158 -8.58 21.40 -13.49
CA ILE A 158 -8.59 20.13 -12.75
C ILE A 158 -7.62 19.20 -13.46
N ILE A 159 -6.72 18.60 -12.70
CA ILE A 159 -5.88 17.49 -13.16
C ILE A 159 -6.29 16.24 -12.40
N CYS A 160 -6.22 15.07 -13.05
CA CYS A 160 -6.51 13.80 -12.39
C CYS A 160 -5.33 12.84 -12.55
N PRO A 161 -4.28 12.99 -11.72
CA PRO A 161 -3.13 12.11 -11.75
C PRO A 161 -3.49 10.66 -11.35
N VAL A 162 -2.59 9.75 -11.74
CA VAL A 162 -2.64 8.33 -11.40
C VAL A 162 -1.44 8.01 -10.52
N ASN A 163 -1.68 7.37 -9.38
CA ASN A 163 -0.63 6.85 -8.52
C ASN A 163 -0.47 5.33 -8.78
N LEU A 164 0.75 4.87 -9.05
CA LEU A 164 1.04 3.50 -9.47
C LEU A 164 1.78 2.73 -8.37
N ALA A 165 1.16 1.65 -7.89
CA ALA A 165 1.81 0.66 -7.04
C ALA A 165 2.31 -0.52 -7.89
N GLN A 166 3.46 -1.06 -7.51
CA GLN A 166 4.02 -2.28 -8.08
C GLN A 166 4.55 -3.16 -6.97
N ALA A 167 4.19 -4.43 -6.96
CA ALA A 167 4.80 -5.43 -6.11
C ALA A 167 5.52 -6.47 -6.99
N LYS A 168 6.70 -6.90 -6.56
CA LYS A 168 7.58 -7.76 -7.35
C LYS A 168 8.32 -8.76 -6.46
N THR A 169 8.48 -9.98 -6.95
CA THR A 169 9.47 -10.96 -6.47
C THR A 169 10.47 -11.27 -7.58
N GLU A 170 11.33 -12.26 -7.40
CA GLU A 170 12.28 -12.69 -8.43
C GLU A 170 11.60 -13.04 -9.77
N SER A 171 10.43 -13.67 -9.73
CA SER A 171 9.76 -14.24 -10.91
C SER A 171 8.34 -13.75 -11.15
N LEU A 172 7.77 -12.98 -10.23
CA LEU A 172 6.39 -12.49 -10.29
C LEU A 172 6.36 -10.98 -10.17
N LEU A 173 5.39 -10.36 -10.84
CA LEU A 173 5.15 -8.92 -10.79
C LEU A 173 3.67 -8.67 -10.93
N ASP A 174 3.16 -7.75 -10.13
CA ASP A 174 1.80 -7.25 -10.20
C ASP A 174 1.79 -5.73 -9.98
N GLN A 175 0.79 -5.07 -10.53
CA GLN A 175 0.66 -3.61 -10.50
C GLN A 175 -0.79 -3.22 -10.29
N ASP A 176 -0.99 -2.14 -9.53
CA ASP A 176 -2.30 -1.55 -9.34
C ASP A 176 -2.23 -0.03 -9.27
N THR A 177 -3.33 0.63 -9.62
CA THR A 177 -3.39 2.08 -9.77
C THR A 177 -4.57 2.67 -9.03
N SER A 178 -4.34 3.84 -8.44
CA SER A 178 -5.39 4.65 -7.83
C SER A 178 -5.38 6.05 -8.39
N THR A 179 -6.55 6.51 -8.85
CA THR A 179 -6.73 7.82 -9.47
C THR A 179 -7.39 8.80 -8.52
N PHE A 180 -7.00 10.07 -8.63
CA PHE A 180 -7.58 11.17 -7.85
C PHE A 180 -7.50 12.48 -8.62
N CYS A 181 -8.32 13.47 -8.25
CA CYS A 181 -8.34 14.77 -8.92
C CYS A 181 -7.91 15.92 -7.99
N ILE A 182 -7.10 16.83 -8.52
CA ILE A 182 -6.61 18.04 -7.86
C ILE A 182 -7.22 19.25 -8.57
N GLN A 183 -7.89 20.10 -7.81
CA GLN A 183 -8.27 21.44 -8.22
C GLN A 183 -7.05 22.37 -8.10
N GLN A 184 -6.61 22.93 -9.21
CA GLN A 184 -5.60 23.98 -9.24
C GLN A 184 -6.29 25.36 -9.17
N ASN A 185 -5.54 26.39 -8.79
CA ASN A 185 -6.11 27.71 -8.55
C ASN A 185 -6.91 28.21 -9.75
N ILE A 186 -8.16 28.59 -9.50
CA ILE A 186 -8.92 29.46 -10.39
C ILE A 186 -8.40 30.88 -10.14
N ILE A 187 -7.86 31.54 -11.17
CA ILE A 187 -7.61 32.99 -11.10
C ILE A 187 -8.93 33.62 -10.63
N LYS A 188 -8.95 34.21 -9.43
CA LYS A 188 -10.09 35.04 -9.02
C LYS A 188 -10.22 36.11 -10.11
N PRO A 189 -11.37 36.24 -10.81
CA PRO A 189 -11.54 37.32 -11.77
C PRO A 189 -11.15 38.60 -11.06
N ILE A 190 -10.24 39.38 -11.65
CA ILE A 190 -9.95 40.73 -11.16
C ILE A 190 -11.32 41.40 -11.10
N PRO A 191 -11.82 41.82 -9.92
CA PRO A 191 -13.09 42.52 -9.88
C PRO A 191 -12.98 43.71 -10.84
N PRO A 192 -14.01 43.98 -11.66
CA PRO A 192 -13.95 45.11 -12.57
C PRO A 192 -13.59 46.34 -11.72
N VAL A 193 -12.49 47.01 -12.08
CA VAL A 193 -12.10 48.25 -11.42
C VAL A 193 -13.30 49.18 -11.58
N LYS A 194 -14.06 49.39 -10.50
CA LYS A 194 -15.03 50.49 -10.47
C LYS A 194 -14.22 51.73 -10.81
N GLU A 195 -14.66 52.44 -11.84
CA GLU A 195 -13.95 53.55 -12.46
C GLU A 195 -13.22 54.42 -11.44
N LEU A 196 -11.97 54.80 -11.75
CA LEU A 196 -11.25 55.85 -11.03
C LEU A 196 -12.21 57.03 -10.81
N PRO A 197 -12.28 57.63 -9.60
CA PRO A 197 -13.13 58.78 -9.39
C PRO A 197 -12.70 59.87 -10.39
N LYS A 198 -13.59 60.19 -11.33
CA LYS A 198 -13.47 61.36 -12.18
C LYS A 198 -13.69 62.58 -11.29
N THR A 199 -12.66 62.99 -10.57
CA THR A 199 -12.63 64.30 -9.94
C THR A 199 -11.47 65.07 -10.54
N GLY A 200 -11.71 65.56 -11.77
CA GLY A 200 -11.13 66.84 -12.13
C GLY A 200 -11.62 67.86 -11.10
N ALA A 201 -10.73 68.28 -10.21
CA ALA A 201 -10.88 69.49 -9.44
C ALA A 201 -9.51 70.20 -9.44
N PRO A 202 -9.50 71.53 -9.63
CA PRO A 202 -8.32 72.30 -9.98
C PRO A 202 -7.30 72.36 -8.85
N LEU A 203 -6.03 72.59 -9.21
CA LEU A 203 -4.84 72.67 -8.34
C LEU A 203 -4.85 73.85 -7.33
N ALA A 204 -6.00 74.25 -6.79
CA ALA A 204 -6.15 75.43 -5.94
C ALA A 204 -6.78 75.15 -4.56
N ALA A 205 -6.62 73.93 -4.02
CA ALA A 205 -7.12 73.57 -2.68
C ALA A 205 -6.00 73.25 -1.66
N TRP A 206 -4.77 73.75 -1.88
CA TRP A 206 -3.63 73.57 -0.96
C TRP A 206 -3.33 74.82 -0.10
N SER A 207 -4.30 75.70 0.13
CA SER A 207 -4.07 76.95 0.89
C SER A 207 -4.74 77.03 2.27
N ALA A 208 -5.35 75.97 2.79
CA ALA A 208 -5.93 76.05 4.14
C ALA A 208 -6.12 74.70 4.86
N VAL A 209 -5.02 74.06 5.30
CA VAL A 209 -5.05 73.22 6.53
C VAL A 209 -3.73 73.40 7.29
N GLY A 210 -3.51 74.62 7.77
CA GLY A 210 -2.70 74.83 8.97
C GLY A 210 -3.58 74.60 10.20
N LEU A 211 -3.08 73.79 11.14
CA LEU A 211 -3.48 73.70 12.54
C LEU A 211 -4.86 73.08 12.88
N LEU A 212 -4.89 71.75 13.02
CA LEU A 212 -5.74 71.07 14.01
C LEU A 212 -5.00 69.84 14.56
N PRO A 213 -4.69 69.75 15.87
CA PRO A 213 -4.25 68.51 16.49
C PRO A 213 -5.49 67.73 16.94
N VAL A 214 -6.05 66.89 16.07
CA VAL A 214 -7.14 65.99 16.45
C VAL A 214 -6.57 64.57 16.53
N GLY A 215 -6.39 64.11 17.76
CA GLY A 215 -5.96 62.75 18.07
C GLY A 215 -6.93 61.72 17.49
N PHE A 216 -6.48 61.01 16.46
CA PHE A 216 -7.20 59.87 15.92
C PHE A 216 -6.72 58.60 16.62
N ARG A 217 -7.59 58.02 17.46
CA ARG A 217 -7.49 56.62 17.88
C ARG A 217 -7.58 55.74 16.63
N LEU A 218 -6.50 55.04 16.28
CA LEU A 218 -6.54 53.98 15.28
C LEU A 218 -7.42 52.83 15.81
N ARG A 219 -8.62 52.69 15.26
CA ARG A 219 -9.35 51.41 15.31
C ARG A 219 -8.61 50.46 14.37
N LYS A 220 -8.01 49.41 14.92
CA LYS A 220 -7.46 48.28 14.16
C LYS A 220 -8.55 47.76 13.22
N PHE A 221 -8.36 47.91 11.92
CA PHE A 221 -9.01 47.04 10.95
C PHE A 221 -8.37 45.66 11.11
N ALA A 222 -9.08 44.75 11.76
CA ALA A 222 -8.76 43.34 11.71
C ALA A 222 -8.98 42.88 10.27
N LEU A 223 -7.88 42.63 9.55
CA LEU A 223 -7.91 41.85 8.33
C LEU A 223 -8.42 40.47 8.72
N ASN A 224 -9.63 40.15 8.26
CA ASN A 224 -10.24 38.85 8.47
C ASN A 224 -9.38 37.82 7.72
N ASN A 225 -8.55 37.09 8.45
CA ASN A 225 -7.62 36.12 7.93
C ASN A 225 -8.43 34.89 7.48
N SER A 226 -8.65 34.76 6.18
CA SER A 226 -9.36 33.61 5.59
C SER A 226 -8.53 32.32 5.61
N ASN A 227 -7.31 32.38 6.13
CA ASN A 227 -6.38 31.26 6.23
C ASN A 227 -6.62 30.41 7.48
N ASP A 228 -7.26 30.96 8.53
CA ASP A 228 -7.44 30.24 9.80
C ASP A 228 -8.44 29.07 9.68
N ILE A 229 -9.45 29.20 8.80
CA ILE A 229 -10.47 28.15 8.60
C ILE A 229 -9.86 26.94 7.88
N ASP A 230 -8.98 27.16 6.90
CA ASP A 230 -8.32 26.08 6.16
C ASP A 230 -7.30 25.36 7.04
N GLU A 231 -6.54 26.11 7.85
CA GLU A 231 -5.56 25.56 8.78
C GLU A 231 -6.21 24.77 9.92
N GLN A 232 -7.32 25.24 10.48
CA GLN A 232 -8.03 24.55 11.56
C GLN A 232 -8.77 23.30 11.07
N ASN A 233 -9.36 23.34 9.87
CA ASN A 233 -9.94 22.15 9.24
C ASN A 233 -8.85 21.12 8.91
N HIS A 234 -7.68 21.57 8.44
CA HIS A 234 -6.54 20.70 8.19
C HIS A 234 -6.03 20.05 9.49
N ALA A 235 -5.88 20.81 10.58
CA ALA A 235 -5.45 20.25 11.87
C ALA A 235 -6.43 19.21 12.43
N ASN A 236 -7.74 19.48 12.34
CA ASN A 236 -8.78 18.54 12.76
C ASN A 236 -8.79 17.27 11.88
N TYR A 237 -8.64 17.43 10.57
CA TYR A 237 -8.51 16.32 9.61
C TYR A 237 -7.29 15.44 9.92
N ILE A 238 -6.11 16.05 10.11
CA ILE A 238 -4.88 15.32 10.45
C ILE A 238 -5.01 14.59 11.79
N TRP A 239 -5.66 15.20 12.79
CA TRP A 239 -5.92 14.52 14.06
C TRP A 239 -6.85 13.32 13.89
N GLN A 240 -7.97 13.47 13.15
CA GLN A 240 -8.90 12.38 12.91
C GLN A 240 -8.27 11.22 12.12
N VAL A 241 -7.47 11.52 11.10
CA VAL A 241 -6.75 10.50 10.33
C VAL A 241 -5.69 9.80 11.18
N ARG A 242 -4.93 10.53 12.01
CA ARG A 242 -4.00 9.90 12.96
C ARG A 242 -4.70 8.98 13.94
N GLU A 243 -5.84 9.40 14.48
CA GLU A 243 -6.63 8.57 15.37
C GLU A 243 -7.32 7.40 14.65
N PHE A 244 -7.62 7.53 13.35
CA PHE A 244 -8.09 6.41 12.52
C PHE A 244 -6.97 5.42 12.24
N ILE A 245 -5.76 5.87 11.85
CA ILE A 245 -4.59 5.02 11.64
C ILE A 245 -4.21 4.28 12.93
N LYS A 246 -4.28 4.94 14.09
CA LYS A 246 -4.05 4.31 15.40
C LYS A 246 -5.10 3.25 15.74
N ARG A 247 -6.35 3.41 15.27
CA ARG A 247 -7.48 2.51 15.56
C ARG A 247 -7.70 1.45 14.47
N GLY A 248 -7.15 1.65 13.27
CA GLY A 248 -7.35 0.85 12.07
C GLY A 248 -6.45 -0.38 11.95
N GLY A 249 -6.13 -1.01 13.09
CA GLY A 249 -5.75 -2.43 13.17
C GLY A 249 -6.90 -3.33 13.65
N GLU A 250 -8.08 -2.76 13.95
CA GLU A 250 -9.23 -3.49 14.47
C GLU A 250 -10.51 -3.06 13.75
N LEU A 251 -10.73 -3.54 12.52
CA LEU A 251 -12.07 -3.73 11.97
C LEU A 251 -12.03 -4.91 10.98
N ASN A 252 -11.88 -6.11 11.54
CA ASN A 252 -12.35 -7.36 10.93
C ASN A 252 -13.34 -7.98 11.92
N GLU A 253 -14.63 -7.69 11.76
CA GLU A 253 -15.71 -8.62 12.11
C GLU A 253 -16.31 -9.16 10.81
#